data_AF-A0A661JLX1-F1
#
_entry.id   AF-A0A661JLX1-F1
#
_cell.length_a   1.000
_cell.length_b   1.000
_cell.length_c   1.000
_cell.angle_alpha   90.00
_cell.angle_beta   90.00
_cell.angle_gamma   90.00
#
_symmetry.space_group_name_H-M   'P 1'
#
loop_
_entity.id
_entity.type
_entity.pdbx_description
1 polymer ?
#
loop_
_entity_poly.entity_id
_entity_poly.type
_entity_poly.pdbx_seq_one_letter_code
_entity_poly.pdbx_strand_id
1 'polypeptide(L)'
;MFPKLKSSCLRAVTHRQVLSNVAVILSILGVITFSLFIFEEAIQMTVFGTWPAQYSKDWDLVMEGCDTIDSINRAMKVFNHSVGWIQPFAFFSYRSFGKATDYYVKALKAKVFANSPECFLGRKVEFGFVPKRILSDGDGIKLINGRICVLAKDIPETRKVIVSGVIERKGNFLIIKADSILPRPQAGKPAP
;
A
#
# COMPACT_ATOMS: atom_id res chain seq x y z
N MET A 1 -69.62 1.09 17.73
CA MET A 1 -69.29 2.06 16.66
C MET A 1 -67.92 2.73 16.89
N PHE A 2 -66.83 1.98 17.12
CA PHE A 2 -65.45 2.54 17.25
C PHE A 2 -64.29 1.69 16.64
N PRO A 3 -64.47 0.82 15.63
CA PRO A 3 -63.33 0.06 15.07
C PRO A 3 -62.37 0.91 14.22
N LYS A 4 -62.84 2.01 13.61
CA LYS A 4 -62.01 2.83 12.71
C LYS A 4 -60.94 3.68 13.43
N LEU A 5 -61.19 4.16 14.66
CA LEU A 5 -60.23 4.98 15.40
C LEU A 5 -59.02 4.20 15.93
N LYS A 6 -59.22 2.96 16.41
CA LYS A 6 -58.10 2.08 16.84
C LYS A 6 -57.18 1.73 15.66
N SER A 7 -57.75 1.48 14.48
CA SER A 7 -57.00 1.15 13.26
C SER A 7 -56.09 2.28 12.77
N SER A 8 -56.51 3.54 12.88
CA SER A 8 -55.72 4.70 12.48
C SER A 8 -54.61 5.03 13.47
N CYS A 9 -54.87 4.88 14.78
CA CYS A 9 -53.86 5.08 15.82
C CYS A 9 -52.76 4.01 15.77
N LEU A 10 -53.13 2.73 15.57
CA LEU A 10 -52.17 1.64 15.42
C LEU A 10 -51.27 1.86 14.19
N ARG A 11 -51.83 2.28 13.06
CA ARG A 11 -51.07 2.63 11.85
C ARG A 11 -50.10 3.79 12.08
N ALA A 12 -50.52 4.84 12.79
CA ALA A 12 -49.65 5.99 13.08
C ALA A 12 -48.45 5.62 13.96
N VAL A 13 -48.63 4.72 14.94
CA VAL A 13 -47.54 4.19 15.77
C VAL A 13 -46.58 3.34 14.94
N THR A 14 -47.09 2.48 14.05
CA THR A 14 -46.26 1.67 13.14
C THR A 14 -45.46 2.55 12.17
N HIS A 15 -46.04 3.62 11.62
CA HIS A 15 -45.33 4.56 10.75
C HIS A 15 -44.19 5.29 11.48
N ARG A 16 -44.43 5.78 12.70
CA ARG A 16 -43.37 6.42 13.50
C ARG A 16 -42.24 5.45 13.83
N GLN A 17 -42.56 4.20 14.15
CA GLN A 17 -41.56 3.17 14.43
C GLN A 17 -40.70 2.86 13.20
N VAL A 18 -41.33 2.71 12.02
CA VAL A 18 -40.61 2.47 10.76
C VAL A 18 -39.68 3.63 10.43
N LEU A 19 -40.17 4.88 10.53
CA LEU A 19 -39.34 6.06 10.28
C LEU A 19 -38.17 6.16 11.26
N SER A 20 -38.40 5.87 12.55
CA SER A 20 -37.34 5.83 13.56
C SER A 20 -36.29 4.78 13.24
N ASN A 21 -36.70 3.57 12.87
CA ASN A 21 -35.78 2.49 12.53
C ASN A 21 -34.96 2.84 11.28
N VAL A 22 -35.60 3.42 10.25
CA VAL A 22 -34.90 3.90 9.05
C VAL A 22 -33.89 4.98 9.40
N ALA A 23 -34.24 5.95 10.25
CA ALA A 23 -33.33 7.00 10.67
C ALA A 23 -32.11 6.45 11.43
N VAL A 24 -32.31 5.46 12.31
CA VAL A 24 -31.20 4.79 13.02
C VAL A 24 -30.29 4.06 12.04
N ILE A 25 -30.85 3.30 11.08
CA ILE A 25 -30.07 2.60 10.06
C ILE A 25 -29.25 3.58 9.23
N LEU A 26 -29.88 4.66 8.75
CA LEU A 26 -29.18 5.69 7.97
C LEU A 26 -28.09 6.39 8.78
N SER A 27 -28.30 6.60 10.08
CA SER A 27 -27.28 7.18 10.96
C SER A 27 -26.07 6.26 11.10
N ILE A 28 -26.28 4.96 11.30
CA ILE A 28 -25.19 3.98 11.37
C ILE A 28 -24.42 3.91 10.05
N LEU A 29 -25.14 3.82 8.93
CA LEU A 29 -24.55 3.85 7.58
C LEU A 29 -23.72 5.12 7.35
N GLY A 30 -24.27 6.27 7.77
CA GLY A 30 -23.61 7.57 7.66
C GLY A 30 -22.31 7.63 8.45
N VAL A 31 -22.30 7.16 9.71
CA VAL A 31 -21.08 7.13 10.53
C VAL A 31 -19.99 6.25 9.91
N ILE A 32 -20.36 5.07 9.40
CA ILE A 32 -19.41 4.13 8.79
C ILE A 32 -18.81 4.74 7.52
N THR A 33 -19.65 5.24 6.62
CA THR A 33 -19.19 5.83 5.36
C THR A 33 -18.39 7.10 5.54
N PHE A 34 -18.81 7.97 6.47
CA PHE A 34 -18.05 9.16 6.80
C PHE A 34 -16.66 8.81 7.35
N SER A 35 -16.55 7.78 8.19
CA SER A 35 -15.26 7.33 8.71
C SER A 35 -14.33 6.84 7.57
N LEU A 36 -14.87 6.08 6.61
CA LEU A 36 -14.12 5.65 5.42
C LEU A 36 -13.68 6.84 4.56
N PHE A 37 -14.54 7.85 4.40
CA PHE A 37 -14.22 9.08 3.70
C PHE A 37 -13.08 9.86 4.37
N ILE A 38 -13.05 9.96 5.70
CA ILE A 38 -11.94 10.61 6.42
C ILE A 38 -10.59 9.90 6.17
N PHE A 39 -10.58 8.57 6.08
CA PHE A 39 -9.35 7.84 5.72
C PHE A 39 -8.88 8.17 4.30
N GLU A 40 -9.80 8.26 3.35
CA GLU A 40 -9.51 8.63 1.97
C GLU A 40 -8.92 10.05 1.87
N GLU A 41 -9.54 11.04 2.52
CA GLU A 41 -9.03 12.41 2.56
C GLU A 41 -7.65 12.49 3.21
N ALA A 42 -7.41 11.75 4.30
CA ALA A 42 -6.09 11.69 4.94
C ALA A 42 -5.02 11.10 4.00
N ILE A 43 -5.37 10.07 3.21
CA ILE A 43 -4.49 9.51 2.17
C ILE A 43 -4.20 10.56 1.11
N GLN A 44 -5.22 11.23 0.58
CA GLN A 44 -5.07 12.25 -0.47
C GLN A 44 -4.22 13.44 0.02
N MET A 45 -4.43 13.91 1.24
CA MET A 45 -3.62 14.97 1.84
C MET A 45 -2.14 14.57 1.95
N THR A 46 -1.87 13.32 2.36
CA THR A 46 -0.49 12.82 2.43
C THR A 46 0.12 12.68 1.03
N VAL A 47 -0.64 12.18 0.05
CA VAL A 47 -0.24 12.11 -1.37
C VAL A 47 0.17 13.49 -1.87
N PHE A 48 -0.66 14.51 -1.64
CA PHE A 48 -0.34 15.88 -2.03
C PHE A 48 0.88 16.42 -1.31
N GLY A 49 1.09 16.09 -0.04
CA GLY A 49 2.30 16.43 0.71
C GLY A 49 3.58 15.80 0.14
N THR A 50 3.49 14.62 -0.45
CA THR A 50 4.67 13.99 -1.09
C THR A 50 5.11 14.67 -2.39
N TRP A 51 4.24 15.43 -3.05
CA TRP A 51 4.58 16.12 -4.31
C TRP A 51 5.59 17.26 -4.12
N PRO A 52 5.38 18.25 -3.21
CA PRO A 52 6.38 19.26 -2.92
C PRO A 52 7.66 18.65 -2.34
N ALA A 53 7.57 17.60 -1.52
CA ALA A 53 8.76 16.87 -1.03
C ALA A 53 9.57 16.24 -2.19
N GLN A 54 8.90 15.69 -3.20
CA GLN A 54 9.58 15.24 -4.42
C GLN A 54 10.21 16.39 -5.20
N TYR A 55 9.56 17.56 -5.27
CA TYR A 55 10.12 18.73 -5.96
C TYR A 55 11.33 19.32 -5.24
N SER A 56 11.35 19.29 -3.90
CA SER A 56 12.52 19.69 -3.09
C SER A 56 13.63 18.62 -3.04
N LYS A 57 13.39 17.43 -3.60
CA LYS A 57 14.27 16.25 -3.52
C LYS A 57 14.51 15.76 -2.09
N ASP A 58 13.59 16.05 -1.18
CA ASP A 58 13.61 15.51 0.18
C ASP A 58 13.03 14.09 0.19
N TRP A 59 13.88 13.13 -0.17
CA TRP A 59 13.46 11.73 -0.35
C TRP A 59 13.14 11.03 0.97
N ASP A 60 13.72 11.48 2.08
CA ASP A 60 13.39 10.95 3.41
C ASP A 60 11.95 11.32 3.77
N LEU A 61 11.54 12.57 3.56
CA LEU A 61 10.16 13.01 3.77
C LEU A 61 9.18 12.30 2.82
N VAL A 62 9.58 12.04 1.57
CA VAL A 62 8.75 11.24 0.63
C VAL A 62 8.58 9.81 1.14
N MET A 63 9.63 9.21 1.72
CA MET A 63 9.55 7.86 2.27
C MET A 63 8.67 7.80 3.52
N GLU A 64 8.75 8.81 4.40
CA GLU A 64 7.84 8.97 5.54
C GLU A 64 6.38 9.09 5.07
N GLY A 65 6.13 9.87 4.02
CA GLY A 65 4.82 9.96 3.38
C GLY A 65 4.33 8.60 2.84
N CYS A 66 5.21 7.78 2.25
CA CYS A 66 4.86 6.44 1.80
C CYS A 66 4.42 5.53 2.96
N ASP A 67 5.13 5.57 4.08
CA ASP A 67 4.81 4.75 5.26
C ASP A 67 3.53 5.22 5.95
N THR A 68 3.31 6.53 5.98
CA THR A 68 2.08 7.15 6.48
C THR A 68 0.87 6.70 5.64
N ILE A 69 0.96 6.80 4.30
CA ILE A 69 -0.09 6.33 3.39
C ILE A 69 -0.36 4.83 3.58
N ASP A 70 0.68 4.00 3.68
CA ASP A 70 0.52 2.55 3.89
C ASP A 70 -0.20 2.25 5.22
N SER A 71 0.17 2.94 6.30
CA SER A 71 -0.46 2.81 7.60
C SER A 71 -1.95 3.18 7.57
N ILE A 72 -2.28 4.34 7.00
CA ILE A 72 -3.67 4.82 6.88
C ILE A 72 -4.49 3.86 5.99
N ASN A 73 -3.94 3.43 4.86
CA ASN A 73 -4.60 2.50 3.96
C ASN A 73 -4.86 1.13 4.62
N ARG A 74 -3.93 0.62 5.42
CA ARG A 74 -4.14 -0.60 6.22
C ARG A 74 -5.28 -0.43 7.22
N ALA A 75 -5.31 0.69 7.96
CA ALA A 75 -6.39 0.98 8.90
C ALA A 75 -7.75 1.06 8.20
N MET A 76 -7.83 1.78 7.07
CA MET A 76 -9.03 1.87 6.24
C MET A 76 -9.49 0.50 5.74
N LYS A 77 -8.58 -0.36 5.28
CA LYS A 77 -8.92 -1.73 4.85
C LYS A 77 -9.48 -2.57 5.98
N VAL A 78 -8.89 -2.48 7.17
CA VAL A 78 -9.39 -3.18 8.36
C VAL A 78 -10.80 -2.70 8.67
N PHE A 79 -11.01 -1.38 8.78
CA PHE A 79 -12.33 -0.80 9.05
C PHE A 79 -13.38 -1.21 8.00
N ASN A 80 -13.02 -1.15 6.71
CA ASN A 80 -13.89 -1.54 5.62
C ASN A 80 -14.27 -3.04 5.68
N HIS A 81 -13.33 -3.93 6.01
CA HIS A 81 -13.63 -5.36 6.18
C HIS A 81 -14.45 -5.66 7.44
N SER A 82 -14.25 -4.91 8.53
CA SER A 82 -14.97 -5.14 9.78
C SER A 82 -16.44 -4.70 9.72
N VAL A 83 -16.71 -3.49 9.24
CA VAL A 83 -18.06 -2.88 9.30
C VAL A 83 -18.56 -2.32 7.97
N GLY A 84 -17.69 -2.18 6.97
CA GLY A 84 -18.05 -1.59 5.67
C GLY A 84 -19.04 -2.43 4.86
N TRP A 85 -19.11 -3.75 5.09
CA TRP A 85 -20.03 -4.66 4.40
C TRP A 85 -21.52 -4.34 4.62
N ILE A 86 -21.86 -3.54 5.65
CA ILE A 86 -23.21 -3.05 5.91
C ILE A 86 -23.69 -2.14 4.75
N GLN A 87 -22.76 -1.47 4.06
CA GLN A 87 -23.03 -0.74 2.83
C GLN A 87 -22.24 -1.33 1.64
N PRO A 88 -22.83 -2.27 0.88
CA PRO A 88 -22.11 -3.00 -0.16
C PRO A 88 -21.42 -2.11 -1.21
N PHE A 89 -22.07 -1.02 -1.64
CA PHE A 89 -21.48 -0.10 -2.61
C PHE A 89 -20.22 0.58 -2.06
N ALA A 90 -20.25 1.08 -0.82
CA ALA A 90 -19.09 1.67 -0.19
C ALA A 90 -17.99 0.62 0.01
N PHE A 91 -18.36 -0.59 0.43
CA PHE A 91 -17.41 -1.69 0.63
C PHE A 91 -16.56 -1.98 -0.60
N PHE A 92 -17.19 -2.15 -1.77
CA PHE A 92 -16.47 -2.42 -3.02
C PHE A 92 -15.64 -1.22 -3.50
N SER A 93 -16.17 0.00 -3.36
CA SER A 93 -15.44 1.22 -3.72
C SER A 93 -14.17 1.39 -2.90
N TYR A 94 -14.25 1.30 -1.57
CA TYR A 94 -13.10 1.43 -0.68
C TYR A 94 -12.11 0.28 -0.81
N ARG A 95 -12.57 -0.93 -1.17
CA ARG A 95 -11.66 -2.03 -1.53
C ARG A 95 -10.86 -1.73 -2.78
N SER A 96 -11.48 -1.15 -3.79
CA SER A 96 -10.81 -0.76 -5.05
C SER A 96 -9.86 0.42 -4.82
N PHE A 97 -10.31 1.41 -4.07
CA PHE A 97 -9.49 2.56 -3.65
C PHE A 97 -8.24 2.08 -2.90
N GLY A 98 -8.39 1.24 -1.87
CA GLY A 98 -7.24 0.75 -1.11
C GLY A 98 -6.23 -0.07 -1.93
N LYS A 99 -6.67 -0.76 -2.99
CA LYS A 99 -5.77 -1.41 -3.95
C LYS A 99 -5.03 -0.40 -4.83
N ALA A 100 -5.72 0.66 -5.27
CA ALA A 100 -5.09 1.74 -6.03
C ALA A 100 -4.04 2.48 -5.17
N THR A 101 -4.31 2.68 -3.89
CA THR A 101 -3.37 3.25 -2.93
C THR A 101 -2.13 2.36 -2.74
N ASP A 102 -2.26 1.03 -2.67
CA ASP A 102 -1.11 0.13 -2.63
C ASP A 102 -0.21 0.29 -3.87
N TYR A 103 -0.85 0.38 -5.05
CA TYR A 103 -0.13 0.58 -6.30
C TYR A 103 0.61 1.91 -6.28
N TYR A 104 -0.03 2.99 -5.81
CA TYR A 104 0.61 4.30 -5.65
C TYR A 104 1.83 4.21 -4.72
N VAL A 105 1.70 3.63 -3.53
CA VAL A 105 2.82 3.47 -2.58
C VAL A 105 3.95 2.65 -3.18
N LYS A 106 3.63 1.56 -3.90
CA LYS A 106 4.63 0.73 -4.57
C LYS A 106 5.39 1.51 -5.65
N ALA A 107 4.68 2.28 -6.47
CA ALA A 107 5.28 3.12 -7.51
C ALA A 107 6.15 4.23 -6.90
N LEU A 108 5.67 4.88 -5.84
CA LEU A 108 6.40 5.95 -5.17
C LEU A 108 7.66 5.40 -4.48
N LYS A 109 7.59 4.28 -3.76
CA LYS A 109 8.76 3.60 -3.18
C LYS A 109 9.78 3.21 -4.25
N ALA A 110 9.35 2.72 -5.41
CA ALA A 110 10.27 2.44 -6.52
C ALA A 110 10.97 3.71 -7.04
N LYS A 111 10.26 4.84 -7.09
CA LYS A 111 10.83 6.14 -7.46
C LYS A 111 11.83 6.65 -6.41
N VAL A 112 11.51 6.54 -5.12
CA VAL A 112 12.44 6.89 -4.03
C VAL A 112 13.69 6.03 -4.14
N PHE A 113 13.55 4.71 -4.32
CA PHE A 113 14.68 3.80 -4.42
C PHE A 113 15.61 4.13 -5.60
N ALA A 114 15.07 4.58 -6.72
CA ALA A 114 15.86 4.99 -7.88
C ALA A 114 16.66 6.29 -7.66
N ASN A 115 16.20 7.19 -6.77
CA ASN A 115 16.83 8.48 -6.52
C ASN A 115 17.71 8.50 -5.25
N SER A 116 17.22 7.87 -4.18
CA SER A 116 17.83 7.84 -2.84
C SER A 116 17.64 6.45 -2.21
N PRO A 117 18.43 5.45 -2.64
CA PRO A 117 18.36 4.10 -2.09
C PRO A 117 18.75 4.02 -0.60
N GLU A 118 19.45 5.03 -0.07
CA GLU A 118 19.78 5.18 1.34
C GLU A 118 18.54 5.30 2.26
N CYS A 119 17.41 5.79 1.75
CA CYS A 119 16.15 5.84 2.51
C CYS A 119 15.62 4.43 2.88
N PHE A 120 16.18 3.37 2.28
CA PHE A 120 15.80 1.98 2.51
C PHE A 120 16.77 1.23 3.42
N LEU A 121 17.71 1.91 4.08
CA LEU A 121 18.63 1.29 5.04
C LEU A 121 17.85 0.57 6.16
N GLY A 122 18.25 -0.67 6.44
CA GLY A 122 17.60 -1.54 7.44
C GLY A 122 16.24 -2.09 7.02
N ARG A 123 15.73 -1.74 5.83
CA ARG A 123 14.46 -2.25 5.31
C ARG A 123 14.68 -3.42 4.37
N LYS A 124 13.72 -4.34 4.35
CA LYS A 124 13.66 -5.40 3.33
C LYS A 124 13.14 -4.81 2.03
N VAL A 125 13.86 -5.04 0.94
CA VAL A 125 13.49 -4.60 -0.41
C VAL A 125 13.46 -5.78 -1.38
N GLU A 126 12.62 -5.67 -2.40
CA GLU A 126 12.60 -6.59 -3.53
C GLU A 126 12.54 -5.78 -4.82
N PHE A 127 13.51 -5.97 -5.71
CA PHE A 127 13.56 -5.22 -6.97
C PHE A 127 14.34 -5.96 -8.05
N GLY A 128 14.10 -5.56 -9.30
CA GLY A 128 14.86 -6.03 -10.45
C GLY A 128 16.23 -5.35 -10.52
N PHE A 129 17.30 -6.13 -10.40
CA PHE A 129 18.67 -5.68 -10.49
C PHE A 129 19.33 -6.14 -11.79
N VAL A 130 20.07 -5.24 -12.43
CA VAL A 130 20.90 -5.52 -13.60
C VAL A 130 22.33 -5.10 -13.25
N PRO A 131 23.26 -6.04 -13.00
CA PRO A 131 24.64 -5.68 -12.71
C PRO A 131 25.31 -5.02 -13.92
N LYS A 132 26.07 -3.95 -13.67
CA LYS A 132 26.99 -3.36 -14.67
C LYS A 132 28.38 -3.97 -14.57
N ARG A 133 28.78 -4.40 -13.37
CA ARG A 133 30.05 -5.05 -13.10
C ARG A 133 29.81 -6.28 -12.23
N ILE A 134 30.53 -7.35 -12.51
CA ILE A 134 30.55 -8.58 -11.74
C ILE A 134 31.99 -8.77 -11.31
N LEU A 135 32.24 -8.78 -10.00
CA LEU A 135 33.57 -9.00 -9.44
C LEU A 135 33.53 -10.28 -8.60
N SER A 136 34.45 -11.20 -8.86
CA SER A 136 34.71 -12.31 -7.94
C SER A 136 35.61 -11.80 -6.82
N ASP A 137 35.13 -11.90 -5.58
CA ASP A 137 35.89 -11.61 -4.37
C ASP A 137 35.89 -12.91 -3.59
N GLY A 138 37.03 -13.50 -3.20
CA GLY A 138 37.19 -14.94 -2.90
C GLY A 138 36.14 -15.65 -2.00
N ASP A 139 35.29 -14.92 -1.30
CA ASP A 139 34.14 -15.37 -0.49
C ASP A 139 32.76 -15.35 -1.23
N GLY A 140 32.70 -14.91 -2.50
CA GLY A 140 31.47 -14.83 -3.30
C GLY A 140 31.56 -13.89 -4.51
N ILE A 141 30.41 -13.51 -5.06
CA ILE A 141 30.31 -12.65 -6.24
C ILE A 141 29.63 -11.33 -5.87
N LYS A 142 30.29 -10.23 -6.20
CA LYS A 142 29.78 -8.87 -6.06
C LYS A 142 29.16 -8.42 -7.37
N LEU A 143 27.84 -8.27 -7.37
CA LEU A 143 27.08 -7.72 -8.47
C LEU A 143 26.89 -6.22 -8.23
N ILE A 144 27.54 -5.37 -9.03
CA ILE A 144 27.61 -3.92 -8.76
C ILE A 144 26.89 -3.13 -9.86
N ASN A 145 26.07 -2.16 -9.44
CA ASN A 145 25.51 -1.14 -10.32
C ASN A 145 25.43 0.20 -9.57
N GLY A 146 26.34 1.12 -9.91
CA GLY A 146 26.44 2.41 -9.22
C GLY A 146 26.85 2.24 -7.76
N ARG A 147 26.04 2.78 -6.84
CA ARG A 147 26.26 2.68 -5.38
C ARG A 147 25.69 1.40 -4.76
N ILE A 148 24.98 0.57 -5.53
CA ILE A 148 24.35 -0.66 -5.03
C ILE A 148 25.26 -1.85 -5.35
N CYS A 149 25.54 -2.65 -4.32
CA CYS A 149 26.30 -3.89 -4.40
C CYS A 149 25.44 -5.03 -3.84
N VAL A 150 25.20 -6.07 -4.64
CA VAL A 150 24.50 -7.29 -4.21
C VAL A 150 25.55 -8.38 -4.03
N LEU A 151 25.53 -9.04 -2.86
CA LEU A 151 26.37 -10.21 -2.61
C LEU A 151 25.59 -11.46 -3.04
N ALA A 152 26.16 -12.20 -3.98
CA ALA A 152 25.62 -13.45 -4.51
C ALA A 152 26.63 -14.59 -4.30
N LYS A 153 26.13 -15.82 -4.15
CA LYS A 153 26.99 -17.02 -4.09
C LYS A 153 27.53 -17.41 -5.47
N ASP A 154 26.68 -17.29 -6.49
CA ASP A 154 26.94 -17.72 -7.86
C ASP A 154 26.65 -16.61 -8.88
N ILE A 155 27.25 -16.72 -10.07
CA ILE A 155 27.00 -15.77 -11.17
C ILE A 155 25.58 -16.07 -11.67
N PRO A 156 24.67 -15.08 -11.66
CA PRO A 156 23.32 -15.34 -12.11
C PRO A 156 23.28 -15.70 -13.59
N GLU A 157 22.52 -16.75 -13.94
CA GLU A 157 22.34 -17.23 -15.31
C GLU A 157 21.74 -16.17 -16.24
N THR A 158 20.99 -15.21 -15.68
CA THR A 158 20.35 -14.14 -16.42
C THR A 158 20.93 -12.78 -16.04
N ARG A 159 21.07 -11.89 -17.03
CA ARG A 159 21.51 -10.50 -16.84
C ARG A 159 20.59 -9.67 -15.93
N LYS A 160 19.35 -10.12 -15.71
CA LYS A 160 18.37 -9.43 -14.89
C LYS A 160 17.81 -10.36 -13.83
N VAL A 161 18.13 -10.06 -12.58
CA VAL A 161 17.73 -10.83 -11.42
C VAL A 161 16.75 -10.05 -10.57
N ILE A 162 15.86 -10.75 -9.87
CA ILE A 162 15.08 -10.19 -8.77
C ILE A 162 15.89 -10.47 -7.50
N VAL A 163 16.23 -9.40 -6.79
CA VAL A 163 16.98 -9.47 -5.54
C VAL A 163 16.03 -9.11 -4.41
N SER A 164 15.94 -9.98 -3.41
CA SER A 164 15.27 -9.69 -2.14
C SER A 164 16.29 -9.71 -1.01
N GLY A 165 16.25 -8.72 -0.13
CA GLY A 165 17.17 -8.67 1.01
C GLY A 165 17.08 -7.38 1.81
N VAL A 166 17.91 -7.28 2.85
CA VAL A 166 18.02 -6.08 3.69
C VAL A 166 19.19 -5.23 3.20
N ILE A 167 18.96 -3.92 3.09
CA ILE A 167 20.00 -2.96 2.71
C ILE A 167 20.83 -2.55 3.92
N GLU A 168 22.13 -2.75 3.84
CA GLU A 168 23.12 -2.30 4.81
C GLU A 168 24.10 -1.32 4.16
N ARG A 169 24.57 -0.33 4.93
CA ARG A 169 25.63 0.58 4.46
C ARG A 169 26.99 0.00 4.82
N LYS A 170 27.87 -0.16 3.82
CA LYS A 170 29.30 -0.41 4.06
C LYS A 170 30.15 0.59 3.27
N GLY A 171 30.66 1.60 3.98
CA GLY A 171 31.39 2.70 3.38
C GLY A 171 30.53 3.49 2.38
N ASN A 172 30.98 3.55 1.13
CA ASN A 172 30.31 4.25 0.04
C ASN A 172 29.30 3.39 -0.75
N PHE A 173 29.18 2.09 -0.41
CA PHE A 173 28.26 1.17 -1.07
C PHE A 173 27.09 0.80 -0.17
N LEU A 174 25.93 0.64 -0.79
CA LEU A 174 24.76 0.01 -0.21
C LEU A 174 24.82 -1.48 -0.56
N ILE A 175 25.11 -2.29 0.45
CA ILE A 175 25.22 -3.74 0.32
C ILE A 175 23.87 -4.37 0.61
N ILE A 176 23.41 -5.22 -0.30
CA ILE A 176 22.24 -6.05 -0.09
C ILE A 176 22.72 -7.47 0.20
N LYS A 177 22.46 -7.93 1.42
CA LYS A 177 22.53 -9.35 1.75
C LYS A 177 21.29 -10.00 1.16
N ALA A 178 21.44 -10.65 0.02
CA ALA A 178 20.32 -11.25 -0.68
C ALA A 178 19.85 -12.51 0.07
N ASP A 179 18.61 -12.51 0.53
CA ASP A 179 17.92 -13.71 1.04
C ASP A 179 17.61 -14.65 -0.13
N SER A 180 17.31 -14.07 -1.30
CA SER A 180 17.04 -14.80 -2.53
C SER A 180 17.46 -13.98 -3.77
N ILE A 181 17.95 -14.70 -4.79
CA ILE A 181 18.24 -14.17 -6.11
C ILE A 181 17.50 -15.06 -7.10
N LEU A 182 16.43 -14.54 -7.69
CA LEU A 182 15.62 -15.29 -8.64
C LEU A 182 15.85 -14.74 -10.05
N PRO A 183 15.94 -15.60 -11.08
CA PRO A 183 15.91 -15.14 -12.46
C PRO A 183 14.55 -14.48 -12.70
N ARG A 184 14.54 -13.29 -13.34
CA ARG A 184 13.27 -12.66 -13.67
C ARG A 184 12.56 -13.53 -14.72
N PRO A 185 11.28 -13.91 -14.51
CA PRO A 185 10.50 -14.58 -15.55
C PRO A 185 10.52 -13.71 -16.82
N GLN A 186 10.88 -14.30 -17.96
CA GLN A 186 10.72 -13.62 -19.24
C GLN A 186 9.23 -13.31 -19.42
N ALA A 187 8.89 -12.05 -19.68
CA ALA A 187 7.51 -11.68 -19.98
C ALA A 187 7.07 -12.46 -21.22
N GLY A 188 6.25 -13.50 -21.03
CA GLY A 188 5.76 -14.34 -22.12
C GLY A 188 5.64 -15.84 -21.85
N LYS A 189 6.15 -16.39 -20.74
CA LYS A 189 5.83 -17.77 -20.35
C LYS A 189 4.78 -17.79 -19.24
N PRO A 190 3.56 -18.32 -19.47
CA PRO A 190 2.66 -18.66 -18.36
C PRO A 190 3.36 -19.69 -17.47
N ALA A 191 3.22 -19.54 -16.15
CA ALA A 191 3.62 -20.56 -15.21
C ALA A 191 2.81 -21.85 -15.48
N PRO A 192 3.38 -23.05 -15.30
CA PRO A 192 2.64 -24.30 -15.39
C PRO A 192 1.52 -24.38 -14.33
#